data_AF-A0A7J9FPL4-F1
#
_entry.id   AF-A0A7J9FPL4-F1
#
_cell.length_a   1.000
_cell.length_b   1.000
_cell.length_c   1.000
_cell.angle_alpha   90.00
_cell.angle_beta   90.00
_cell.angle_gamma   90.00
#
_symmetry.space_group_name_H-M   'P 1'
#
loop_
_entity.id
_entity.type
_entity.pdbx_description
1 polymer ?
#
loop_
_entity_poly.entity_id
_entity_poly.type
_entity_poly.pdbx_seq_one_letter_code
_entity_poly.pdbx_strand_id
1 'polypeptide(L)'
;MSFHLHKFPLLSRSGVMERLIAEASEEGEEKCSICLPDIPGGAKTFELVAKFCYGVKLELTASNVVYLRCAAEHLEMTEEYGEGNLITKTETFLNQVVLRNWKDSLRALQTCDDIISYDDELNLTKRCIESLAMKASTDPNLSGWPIMEYGGPMQSPGGSVLWNGISTGARVKNTSSDWWYEDASTLSFPRYKRLIAVMESRGIRQDIIAGSLTFYAKKYLPGLNRCQGATDTNSSTCVAPVALEAPPSEEDQKLLLEEIDRLLPIQKGLVPTNFLFGLLQTALILRVSPSYISNFEKRIGMQLDQATLEDLLIPNFFCSMETLYNVDCVQQILEHFLAMDQITGGASPSLVDDGHITASPSLTPVTLVAKLIDGYLAEVASDVNLKLPKFQTLAASVPDYARHLDDGLYRAVDIYLKSHPWLSESEKEQLCQLMDCQKLSLEACTHAAQNERLPLRIVVQILFFEQLQLRTSITGCLLVSDNLDGSRQSELAGATERGWASTTRENQVLKVGMDNMRTRVSELEKECSNMKQEIERLGRVKSFTWGNVSKRFGFKLKSRMCSAQEGSISNQNTESRKNEKLKDRQGQHKKNST
;
A
#
# COMPACT_ATOMS: atom_id res chain seq x y z
N MET A 1 -9.06 -52.63 7.75
CA MET A 1 -8.11 -52.96 8.83
C MET A 1 -8.84 -53.81 9.85
N SER A 2 -8.19 -54.81 10.44
CA SER A 2 -8.85 -55.75 11.37
C SER A 2 -8.17 -55.71 12.73
N PHE A 3 -8.96 -55.73 13.80
CA PHE A 3 -8.48 -55.73 15.18
C PHE A 3 -8.95 -57.01 15.87
N HIS A 4 -8.05 -57.70 16.57
CA HIS A 4 -8.38 -58.87 17.38
C HIS A 4 -8.46 -58.44 18.85
N LEU A 5 -9.68 -58.30 19.37
CA LEU A 5 -9.96 -57.74 20.69
C LEU A 5 -10.83 -58.70 21.51
N HIS A 6 -10.67 -58.64 22.83
CA HIS A 6 -11.53 -59.29 23.81
C HIS A 6 -12.86 -58.54 23.92
N LYS A 7 -13.97 -59.29 24.09
CA LYS A 7 -15.32 -58.73 24.23
C LYS A 7 -15.45 -57.85 25.48
N PHE A 8 -15.02 -58.37 26.64
CA PHE A 8 -15.27 -57.74 27.94
C PHE A 8 -14.76 -56.28 28.07
N PRO A 9 -13.52 -55.94 27.68
CA PRO A 9 -13.06 -54.55 27.70
C PRO A 9 -13.95 -53.59 26.90
N LEU A 10 -14.47 -54.02 25.74
CA LEU A 10 -15.32 -53.20 24.87
C LEU A 10 -16.73 -53.03 25.43
N LEU A 11 -17.34 -54.14 25.89
CA LEU A 11 -18.66 -54.15 26.54
C LEU A 11 -18.70 -53.21 27.75
N SER A 12 -17.61 -53.19 28.52
CA SER A 12 -17.53 -52.39 29.74
C SER A 12 -17.40 -50.89 29.50
N ARG A 13 -17.35 -50.41 28.24
CA ARG A 13 -17.05 -49.01 27.90
C ARG A 13 -17.85 -48.42 26.73
N SER A 14 -18.57 -49.21 25.95
CA SER A 14 -19.28 -48.75 24.75
C SER A 14 -20.65 -49.43 24.59
N GLY A 15 -21.70 -48.62 24.53
CA GLY A 15 -23.07 -49.11 24.30
C GLY A 15 -23.29 -49.67 22.90
N VAL A 16 -22.63 -49.11 21.88
CA VAL A 16 -22.68 -49.65 20.52
C VAL A 16 -22.03 -51.03 20.45
N MET A 17 -20.87 -51.21 21.09
CA MET A 17 -20.21 -52.52 21.14
C MET A 17 -21.05 -53.54 21.91
N GLU A 18 -21.72 -53.13 22.99
CA GLU A 18 -22.65 -53.98 23.72
C GLU A 18 -23.76 -54.53 22.83
N ARG A 19 -24.43 -53.66 22.08
CA ARG A 19 -25.49 -54.05 21.15
C ARG A 19 -24.98 -54.95 20.02
N LEU A 20 -23.91 -54.54 19.33
CA LEU A 20 -23.37 -55.31 18.20
C LEU A 20 -22.81 -56.68 18.62
N ILE A 21 -22.22 -56.80 19.81
CA ILE A 21 -21.74 -58.09 20.33
C ILE A 21 -22.92 -58.98 20.75
N ALA A 22 -23.99 -58.41 21.30
CA ALA A 22 -25.20 -59.15 21.66
C ALA A 22 -25.88 -59.72 20.41
N GLU A 23 -26.12 -58.90 19.39
CA GLU A 23 -26.70 -59.30 18.10
C GLU A 23 -25.88 -60.41 17.43
N ALA A 24 -24.56 -60.24 17.33
CA ALA A 24 -23.68 -61.25 16.73
C ALA A 24 -23.61 -62.57 17.54
N SER A 25 -23.96 -62.55 18.84
CA SER A 25 -24.01 -63.75 19.67
C SER A 25 -25.33 -64.51 19.52
N GLU A 26 -26.41 -63.84 19.10
CA GLU A 26 -27.71 -64.46 18.80
C GLU A 26 -27.73 -65.15 17.43
N GLU A 27 -26.94 -64.67 16.47
CA GLU A 27 -26.84 -65.23 15.12
C GLU A 27 -26.04 -66.55 15.03
N GLY A 28 -25.45 -67.01 16.14
CA GLY A 28 -24.83 -68.34 16.25
C GLY A 28 -23.48 -68.50 15.54
N GLU A 29 -22.80 -67.41 15.18
CA GLU A 29 -21.47 -67.47 14.56
C GLU A 29 -20.37 -67.89 15.55
N GLU A 30 -19.55 -68.90 15.20
CA GLU A 30 -18.41 -69.35 16.01
C GLU A 30 -17.34 -68.25 16.21
N LYS A 31 -17.34 -67.21 15.37
CA LYS A 31 -16.40 -66.09 15.41
C LYS A 31 -17.12 -64.76 15.26
N CYS A 32 -17.39 -64.09 16.38
CA CYS A 32 -17.99 -62.75 16.43
C CYS A 32 -17.12 -61.74 15.64
N SER A 33 -17.58 -61.38 14.45
CA SER A 33 -16.93 -60.44 13.53
C SER A 33 -17.81 -59.21 13.36
N ILE A 34 -17.38 -58.08 13.94
CA ILE A 34 -18.15 -56.83 13.89
C ILE A 34 -17.54 -55.89 12.85
N CYS A 35 -18.39 -55.44 11.92
CA CYS A 35 -18.03 -54.42 10.94
C CYS A 35 -18.47 -53.05 11.45
N LEU A 36 -17.50 -52.15 11.63
CA LEU A 36 -17.74 -50.77 12.02
C LEU A 36 -17.42 -49.86 10.83
N PRO A 37 -18.42 -49.50 10.00
CA PRO A 37 -18.21 -48.55 8.93
C PRO A 37 -18.00 -47.14 9.50
N ASP A 38 -17.22 -46.32 8.79
CA ASP A 38 -17.17 -44.86 8.95
C ASP A 38 -16.81 -44.32 10.35
N ILE A 39 -15.95 -45.03 11.10
CA ILE A 39 -15.42 -44.48 12.37
C ILE A 39 -14.65 -43.17 12.12
N PRO A 40 -14.98 -42.08 12.84
CA PRO A 40 -14.25 -40.82 12.77
C PRO A 40 -12.75 -40.99 12.99
N GLY A 41 -11.94 -40.47 12.07
CA GLY A 41 -10.47 -40.60 12.12
C GLY A 41 -9.95 -42.02 11.86
N GLY A 42 -10.83 -42.91 11.38
CA GLY A 42 -10.51 -44.24 10.88
C GLY A 42 -9.87 -45.17 11.90
N ALA A 43 -9.16 -46.17 11.37
CA ALA A 43 -8.62 -47.26 12.18
C ALA A 43 -7.59 -46.81 13.23
N LYS A 44 -6.84 -45.71 12.97
CA LYS A 44 -5.89 -45.14 13.94
C LYS A 44 -6.60 -44.61 15.19
N THR A 45 -7.74 -43.95 15.00
CA THR A 45 -8.56 -43.45 16.11
C THR A 45 -9.20 -44.61 16.85
N PHE A 46 -9.71 -45.61 16.13
CA PHE A 46 -10.24 -46.82 16.77
C PHE A 46 -9.20 -47.58 17.59
N GLU A 47 -7.94 -47.64 17.16
CA GLU A 47 -6.85 -48.24 17.94
C GLU A 47 -6.68 -47.54 19.30
N LEU A 48 -6.77 -46.20 19.33
CA LEU A 48 -6.71 -45.42 20.57
C LEU A 48 -7.94 -45.66 21.46
N VAL A 49 -9.13 -45.76 20.86
CA VAL A 49 -10.36 -46.13 21.57
C VAL A 49 -10.23 -47.53 22.19
N ALA A 50 -9.74 -48.51 21.42
CA ALA A 50 -9.52 -49.86 21.91
C ALA A 50 -8.50 -49.86 23.06
N LYS A 51 -7.36 -49.17 22.94
CA LYS A 51 -6.39 -49.01 24.03
C LYS A 51 -7.04 -48.44 25.30
N PHE A 52 -7.90 -47.43 25.15
CA PHE A 52 -8.66 -46.87 26.27
C PHE A 52 -9.57 -47.91 26.93
N CYS A 53 -10.30 -48.72 26.16
CA CYS A 53 -11.16 -49.78 26.70
C CYS A 53 -10.36 -50.83 27.52
N TYR A 54 -9.09 -51.05 27.19
CA TYR A 54 -8.18 -51.93 27.92
C TYR A 54 -7.52 -51.26 29.13
N GLY A 55 -7.89 -50.02 29.46
CA GLY A 55 -7.32 -49.28 30.59
C GLY A 55 -5.94 -48.70 30.33
N VAL A 56 -5.47 -48.67 29.07
CA VAL A 56 -4.21 -48.00 28.71
C VAL A 56 -4.40 -46.49 28.84
N LYS A 57 -3.43 -45.82 29.47
CA LYS A 57 -3.45 -44.37 29.60
C LYS A 57 -3.38 -43.71 28.22
N LEU A 58 -4.39 -42.92 27.90
CA LEU A 58 -4.50 -42.21 26.63
C LEU A 58 -3.82 -40.83 26.71
N GLU A 59 -2.95 -40.54 25.75
CA GLU A 59 -2.36 -39.21 25.57
C GLU A 59 -3.25 -38.36 24.67
N LEU A 60 -3.99 -37.43 25.26
CA LEU A 60 -4.83 -36.48 24.53
C LEU A 60 -4.00 -35.30 24.03
N THR A 61 -4.16 -34.97 22.76
CA THR A 61 -3.50 -33.85 22.09
C THR A 61 -4.50 -33.08 21.22
N ALA A 62 -4.17 -31.84 20.86
CA ALA A 62 -5.01 -31.04 19.98
C ALA A 62 -5.22 -31.66 18.58
N SER A 63 -4.36 -32.60 18.16
CA SER A 63 -4.47 -33.28 16.86
C SER A 63 -5.28 -34.57 16.89
N ASN A 64 -5.55 -35.16 18.07
CA ASN A 64 -6.30 -36.42 18.17
C ASN A 64 -7.65 -36.28 18.87
N VAL A 65 -7.83 -35.25 19.71
CA VAL A 65 -9.00 -35.16 20.58
C VAL A 65 -10.31 -34.98 19.81
N VAL A 66 -10.29 -34.29 18.66
CA VAL A 66 -11.48 -34.09 17.84
C VAL A 66 -11.97 -35.45 17.30
N TYR A 67 -11.09 -36.25 16.69
CA TYR A 67 -11.43 -37.59 16.23
C TYR A 67 -11.89 -38.50 17.38
N LEU A 68 -11.19 -38.46 18.52
CA LEU A 68 -11.56 -39.25 19.70
C LEU A 68 -12.93 -38.85 20.27
N ARG A 69 -13.24 -37.56 20.31
CA ARG A 69 -14.54 -37.06 20.77
C ARG A 69 -15.67 -37.51 19.86
N CYS A 70 -15.48 -37.45 18.54
CA CYS A 70 -16.46 -37.93 17.56
C CYS A 70 -16.59 -39.45 17.58
N ALA A 71 -15.48 -40.20 17.66
CA ALA A 71 -15.51 -41.65 17.76
C ALA A 71 -16.15 -42.14 19.07
N ALA A 72 -15.92 -41.42 20.17
CA ALA A 72 -16.55 -41.72 21.45
C ALA A 72 -18.07 -41.49 21.42
N GLU A 73 -18.52 -40.44 20.73
CA GLU A 73 -19.96 -40.21 20.47
C GLU A 73 -20.55 -41.34 19.62
N HIS A 74 -19.90 -41.66 18.49
CA HIS A 74 -20.33 -42.72 17.60
C HIS A 74 -20.44 -44.09 18.29
N LEU A 75 -19.59 -44.36 19.28
CA LEU A 75 -19.56 -45.61 20.03
C LEU A 75 -20.37 -45.57 21.34
N GLU A 76 -21.08 -44.47 21.61
CA GLU A 76 -21.86 -44.26 22.84
C GLU A 76 -21.03 -44.53 24.11
N MET A 77 -19.81 -43.98 24.16
CA MET A 77 -18.89 -44.15 25.29
C MET A 77 -19.20 -43.15 26.42
N THR A 78 -20.41 -43.24 26.95
CA THR A 78 -20.97 -42.38 27.99
C THR A 78 -20.62 -42.88 29.40
N GLU A 79 -20.89 -42.06 30.42
CA GLU A 79 -20.68 -42.45 31.84
C GLU A 79 -21.57 -43.62 32.28
N GLU A 80 -22.64 -43.94 31.55
CA GLU A 80 -23.50 -45.11 31.82
C GLU A 80 -22.73 -46.42 31.68
N TYR A 81 -21.75 -46.43 30.77
CA TYR A 81 -20.83 -47.53 30.53
C TYR A 81 -19.51 -47.38 31.31
N GLY A 82 -19.52 -46.67 32.44
CA GLY A 82 -18.42 -46.66 33.39
C GLY A 82 -17.78 -45.29 33.60
N GLU A 83 -17.35 -45.04 34.84
CA GLU A 83 -16.86 -43.73 35.28
C GLU A 83 -15.64 -43.24 34.49
N GLY A 84 -15.64 -41.94 34.18
CA GLY A 84 -14.58 -41.26 33.44
C GLY A 84 -14.41 -41.83 32.04
N ASN A 85 -15.53 -42.05 31.33
CA ASN A 85 -15.53 -42.61 30.00
C ASN A 85 -14.99 -41.61 28.97
N LEU A 86 -14.82 -42.07 27.73
CA LEU A 86 -14.06 -41.35 26.73
C LEU A 86 -14.71 -40.01 26.33
N ILE A 87 -16.04 -39.93 26.28
CA ILE A 87 -16.76 -38.67 26.02
C ILE A 87 -16.39 -37.61 27.07
N THR A 88 -16.56 -37.91 28.35
CA THR A 88 -16.26 -36.95 29.44
C THR A 88 -14.80 -36.54 29.47
N LYS A 89 -13.88 -37.48 29.24
CA LYS A 89 -12.44 -37.20 29.21
C LYS A 89 -12.03 -36.29 28.06
N THR A 90 -12.50 -36.59 26.86
CA THR A 90 -12.21 -35.78 25.66
C THR A 90 -12.88 -34.41 25.75
N GLU A 91 -14.10 -34.33 26.26
CA GLU A 91 -14.84 -33.08 26.48
C GLU A 91 -14.16 -32.19 27.52
N THR A 92 -13.67 -32.77 28.62
CA THR A 92 -12.92 -32.05 29.65
C THR A 92 -11.62 -31.47 29.08
N PHE A 93 -10.87 -32.28 28.32
CA PHE A 93 -9.64 -31.83 27.69
C PHE A 93 -9.87 -30.73 26.65
N LEU A 94 -10.92 -30.86 25.83
CA LEU A 94 -11.32 -29.83 24.87
C LEU A 94 -11.59 -28.49 25.56
N ASN A 95 -12.42 -28.49 26.61
CA ASN A 95 -12.83 -27.26 27.30
C ASN A 95 -11.72 -26.64 28.16
N GLN A 96 -10.91 -27.47 28.83
CA GLN A 96 -9.94 -26.99 29.82
C GLN A 96 -8.55 -26.73 29.22
N VAL A 97 -8.19 -27.38 28.12
CA VAL A 97 -6.86 -27.27 27.51
C VAL A 97 -6.96 -26.64 26.11
N VAL A 98 -7.63 -27.31 25.17
CA VAL A 98 -7.61 -26.94 23.75
C VAL A 98 -8.26 -25.58 23.52
N LEU A 99 -9.50 -25.39 23.96
CA LEU A 99 -10.24 -24.14 23.82
C LEU A 99 -9.68 -23.01 24.70
N ARG A 100 -8.68 -23.27 25.54
CA ARG A 100 -7.98 -22.24 26.33
C ARG A 100 -6.67 -21.79 25.70
N ASN A 101 -6.15 -22.49 24.70
CA ASN A 101 -4.90 -22.18 24.03
C ASN A 101 -5.14 -21.86 22.54
N TRP A 102 -4.54 -20.78 22.04
CA TRP A 102 -4.69 -20.37 20.63
C TRP A 102 -4.20 -21.45 19.65
N LYS A 103 -2.97 -21.94 19.82
CA LYS A 103 -2.35 -22.90 18.91
C LYS A 103 -3.07 -24.24 18.93
N ASP A 104 -3.54 -24.67 20.10
CA ASP A 104 -4.29 -25.90 20.22
C ASP A 104 -5.70 -25.77 19.62
N SER A 105 -6.38 -24.63 19.82
CA SER A 105 -7.68 -24.35 19.17
C SER A 105 -7.55 -24.32 17.64
N LEU A 106 -6.47 -23.74 17.12
CA LEU A 106 -6.19 -23.71 15.68
C LEU A 106 -5.93 -25.11 15.12
N ARG A 107 -5.11 -25.90 15.81
CA ARG A 107 -4.82 -27.28 15.41
C ARG A 107 -6.05 -28.18 15.46
N ALA A 108 -6.89 -28.03 16.49
CA ALA A 108 -8.15 -28.75 16.58
C ALA A 108 -9.10 -28.36 15.43
N LEU A 109 -9.17 -27.07 15.08
CA LEU A 109 -9.97 -26.60 13.95
C LEU A 109 -9.50 -27.19 12.60
N GLN A 110 -8.19 -27.35 12.41
CA GLN A 110 -7.62 -28.02 11.22
C GLN A 110 -8.01 -29.51 11.18
N THR A 111 -8.10 -30.20 12.32
CA THR A 111 -8.53 -31.61 12.32
C THR A 111 -10.01 -31.81 12.04
N CYS A 112 -10.83 -30.76 12.11
CA CYS A 112 -12.24 -30.82 11.70
C CYS A 112 -12.41 -30.94 10.17
N ASP A 113 -11.34 -30.87 9.37
CA ASP A 113 -11.39 -31.10 7.92
C ASP A 113 -11.95 -32.45 7.51
N ASP A 114 -11.63 -33.48 8.26
CA ASP A 114 -11.92 -34.85 7.87
C ASP A 114 -13.23 -35.41 8.47
N ILE A 115 -14.01 -34.60 9.20
CA ILE A 115 -15.13 -35.09 10.04
C ILE A 115 -16.43 -34.28 9.86
N ILE A 116 -16.83 -34.08 8.60
CA ILE A 116 -17.98 -33.23 8.24
C ILE A 116 -19.31 -33.73 8.87
N SER A 117 -19.51 -35.04 9.03
CA SER A 117 -20.79 -35.61 9.46
C SER A 117 -21.15 -35.44 10.94
N TYR A 118 -20.15 -35.33 11.84
CA TYR A 118 -20.37 -35.23 13.29
C TYR A 118 -20.21 -33.80 13.83
N ASP A 119 -19.74 -32.87 12.99
CA ASP A 119 -19.53 -31.48 13.39
C ASP A 119 -20.85 -30.72 13.60
N ASP A 120 -21.91 -31.07 12.88
CA ASP A 120 -23.23 -30.44 13.01
C ASP A 120 -23.91 -30.73 14.36
N GLU A 121 -23.66 -31.93 14.93
CA GLU A 121 -24.21 -32.31 16.24
C GLU A 121 -23.35 -31.76 17.39
N LEU A 122 -22.03 -31.95 17.32
CA LEU A 122 -21.11 -31.61 18.41
C LEU A 122 -20.65 -30.14 18.40
N ASN A 123 -20.90 -29.42 17.30
CA ASN A 123 -20.55 -28.01 17.10
C ASN A 123 -19.05 -27.72 17.36
N LEU A 124 -18.16 -28.66 17.07
CA LEU A 124 -16.73 -28.57 17.42
C LEU A 124 -16.02 -27.46 16.65
N THR A 125 -16.28 -27.34 15.35
CA THR A 125 -15.77 -26.26 14.50
C THR A 125 -16.23 -24.90 15.03
N LYS A 126 -17.51 -24.77 15.38
CA LYS A 126 -18.07 -23.52 15.93
C LYS A 126 -17.36 -23.14 17.23
N ARG A 127 -17.20 -24.09 18.16
CA ARG A 127 -16.52 -23.87 19.45
C ARG A 127 -15.07 -23.46 19.27
N CYS A 128 -14.34 -24.09 18.35
CA CYS A 128 -12.95 -23.73 18.05
C CYS A 128 -12.85 -22.32 17.44
N ILE A 129 -13.73 -21.98 16.50
CA ILE A 129 -13.79 -20.63 15.89
C ILE A 129 -14.14 -19.57 16.93
N GLU A 130 -15.14 -19.81 17.79
CA GLU A 130 -15.51 -18.90 18.86
C GLU A 130 -14.38 -18.71 19.88
N SER A 131 -13.64 -19.79 20.20
CA SER A 131 -12.45 -19.76 21.06
C SER A 131 -11.34 -18.91 20.45
N LEU A 132 -11.06 -19.06 19.15
CA LEU A 132 -10.05 -18.26 18.44
C LEU A 132 -10.49 -16.80 18.37
N ALA A 133 -11.73 -16.52 17.96
CA ALA A 133 -12.24 -15.16 17.87
C ALA A 133 -12.23 -14.46 19.24
N MET A 134 -12.60 -15.14 20.33
CA MET A 134 -12.48 -14.61 21.70
C MET A 134 -11.05 -14.18 22.03
N LYS A 135 -10.06 -15.01 21.68
CA LYS A 135 -8.65 -14.73 21.97
C LYS A 135 -8.12 -13.57 21.13
N ALA A 136 -8.49 -13.52 19.85
CA ALA A 136 -8.13 -12.41 18.97
C ALA A 136 -8.76 -11.08 19.40
N SER A 137 -9.96 -11.12 20.01
CA SER A 137 -10.62 -9.93 20.58
C SER A 137 -10.01 -9.46 21.91
N THR A 138 -9.19 -10.28 22.57
CA THR A 138 -8.61 -9.92 23.87
C THR A 138 -7.24 -9.28 23.65
N ASP A 139 -6.99 -8.10 24.21
CA ASP A 139 -5.69 -7.42 24.08
C ASP A 139 -4.56 -8.34 24.59
N PRO A 140 -3.57 -8.70 23.73
CA PRO A 140 -2.44 -9.54 24.11
C PRO A 140 -1.66 -9.00 25.30
N ASN A 141 -1.73 -7.68 25.55
CA ASN A 141 -1.01 -7.01 26.64
C ASN A 141 -1.75 -7.06 27.98
N LEU A 142 -3.06 -7.38 28.00
CA LEU A 142 -3.89 -7.43 29.21
C LEU A 142 -3.99 -8.84 29.80
N SER A 143 -3.78 -9.87 28.98
CA SER A 143 -3.77 -11.27 29.41
C SER A 143 -2.33 -11.76 29.36
N GLY A 144 -1.70 -12.04 30.49
CA GLY A 144 -0.31 -12.50 30.56
C GLY A 144 -0.06 -13.87 29.92
N TRP A 145 -0.23 -13.96 28.60
CA TRP A 145 0.12 -15.13 27.82
C TRP A 145 1.65 -15.26 27.80
N PRO A 146 2.21 -16.44 28.12
CA PRO A 146 3.62 -16.67 27.91
C PRO A 146 3.88 -16.70 26.40
N ILE A 147 4.32 -15.58 25.85
CA ILE A 147 4.85 -15.52 24.49
C ILE A 147 6.14 -16.35 24.51
N MET A 148 6.06 -17.54 23.93
CA MET A 148 7.25 -18.27 23.48
C MET A 148 7.77 -17.53 22.25
N GLU A 149 8.79 -16.70 22.45
CA GLU A 149 9.47 -15.95 21.40
C GLU A 149 9.94 -16.91 20.29
N TYR A 150 9.62 -16.54 19.05
CA TYR A 150 10.21 -17.12 17.86
C TYR A 150 11.75 -17.07 17.97
N GLY A 151 12.40 -18.16 17.60
CA GLY A 151 13.81 -18.44 17.86
C GLY A 151 14.80 -17.46 17.21
N GLY A 152 15.04 -16.34 17.88
CA GLY A 152 16.31 -15.60 17.83
C GLY A 152 17.24 -16.09 18.94
N PRO A 153 18.58 -15.98 18.78
CA PRO A 153 19.52 -16.49 19.77
C PRO A 153 19.30 -15.79 21.10
N MET A 154 19.09 -16.61 22.14
CA MET A 154 18.94 -16.20 23.53
C MET A 154 20.02 -15.18 23.90
N GLN A 155 19.62 -13.93 24.10
CA GLN A 155 20.34 -13.01 24.96
C GLN A 155 19.37 -12.49 26.00
N SER A 156 19.69 -12.72 27.26
CA SER A 156 19.13 -11.96 28.36
C SER A 156 20.21 -11.84 29.42
N PRO A 157 20.18 -10.75 30.20
CA PRO A 157 19.59 -10.95 31.51
C PRO A 157 18.79 -9.74 32.04
N GLY A 158 17.47 -9.92 32.20
CA GLY A 158 16.66 -9.25 33.24
C GLY A 158 15.77 -8.10 32.73
N GLY A 159 14.44 -8.19 32.77
CA GLY A 159 13.57 -9.20 33.38
C GLY A 159 12.10 -8.91 33.03
N SER A 160 11.19 -9.65 33.69
CA SER A 160 9.73 -9.46 33.64
C SER A 160 9.33 -7.97 33.70
N VAL A 161 8.31 -7.59 32.92
CA VAL A 161 7.69 -6.25 32.89
C VAL A 161 7.22 -5.80 34.28
N LEU A 162 6.93 -6.77 35.16
CA LEU A 162 6.64 -6.56 36.57
C LEU A 162 7.50 -7.49 37.41
N TRP A 163 8.32 -6.92 38.29
CA TRP A 163 8.87 -7.62 39.45
C TRP A 163 8.18 -7.05 40.70
N ASN A 164 7.37 -7.84 41.40
CA ASN A 164 6.63 -7.42 42.59
C ASN A 164 5.85 -6.09 42.45
N GLY A 165 5.21 -5.83 41.31
CA GLY A 165 4.38 -4.63 41.10
C GLY A 165 5.15 -3.34 40.82
N ILE A 166 6.47 -3.40 40.60
CA ILE A 166 7.30 -2.24 40.23
C ILE A 166 7.73 -2.39 38.77
N SER A 167 7.41 -1.38 37.95
CA SER A 167 7.74 -1.34 36.51
C SER A 167 9.25 -1.26 36.30
N THR A 168 9.82 -2.20 35.54
CA THR A 168 11.28 -2.29 35.29
C THR A 168 11.80 -1.36 34.19
N GLY A 169 11.00 -0.38 33.73
CA GLY A 169 11.41 0.56 32.68
C GLY A 169 11.59 -0.05 31.28
N ALA A 170 11.40 -1.37 31.14
CA ALA A 170 11.35 -2.04 29.85
C ALA A 170 10.08 -1.58 29.10
N ARG A 171 10.24 -0.92 27.95
CA ARG A 171 9.13 -0.59 27.07
C ARG A 171 8.54 -1.90 26.54
N VAL A 172 7.26 -2.14 26.82
CA VAL A 172 6.48 -3.17 26.12
C VAL A 172 6.60 -2.85 24.63
N LYS A 173 7.25 -3.72 23.86
CA LYS A 173 7.02 -3.73 22.41
C LYS A 173 5.55 -4.07 22.27
N ASN A 174 4.72 -3.09 21.92
CA ASN A 174 3.31 -3.33 21.62
C ASN A 174 3.26 -4.55 20.70
N THR A 175 2.63 -5.62 21.16
CA THR A 175 2.31 -6.75 20.30
C THR A 175 1.52 -6.15 19.14
N SER A 176 2.10 -6.17 17.96
CA SER A 176 1.45 -5.65 16.76
C SER A 176 0.14 -6.40 16.58
N SER A 177 -0.90 -5.70 16.11
CA SER A 177 -2.25 -6.26 15.97
C SER A 177 -2.35 -7.44 14.99
N ASP A 178 -1.23 -7.80 14.36
CA ASP A 178 -1.01 -8.83 13.35
C ASP A 178 -0.48 -10.17 13.90
N TRP A 179 -0.28 -10.31 15.21
CA TRP A 179 0.36 -11.49 15.83
C TRP A 179 -0.25 -12.85 15.45
N TRP A 180 -1.52 -12.86 15.02
CA TRP A 180 -2.28 -14.06 14.66
C TRP A 180 -2.46 -14.26 13.15
N TYR A 181 -2.02 -13.32 12.30
CA TYR A 181 -2.28 -13.37 10.86
C TYR A 181 -1.64 -14.59 10.19
N GLU A 182 -0.40 -14.90 10.55
CA GLU A 182 0.32 -16.08 10.03
C GLU A 182 -0.43 -17.36 10.36
N ASP A 183 -0.80 -17.53 11.63
CA ASP A 183 -1.54 -18.68 12.13
C ASP A 183 -2.91 -18.83 11.45
N ALA A 184 -3.70 -17.75 11.37
CA ALA A 184 -5.00 -17.79 10.70
C ALA A 184 -4.89 -18.06 9.19
N SER A 185 -3.81 -17.61 8.55
CA SER A 185 -3.53 -17.88 7.14
C SER A 185 -3.21 -19.34 6.82
N THR A 186 -3.08 -20.20 7.84
CA THR A 186 -2.93 -21.66 7.63
C THR A 186 -4.25 -22.37 7.46
N LEU A 187 -5.37 -21.71 7.75
CA LEU A 187 -6.71 -22.27 7.58
C LEU A 187 -7.11 -22.25 6.10
N SER A 188 -7.90 -23.25 5.69
CA SER A 188 -8.60 -23.22 4.42
C SER A 188 -9.53 -22.00 4.34
N PHE A 189 -9.75 -21.50 3.12
CA PHE A 189 -10.53 -20.28 2.93
C PHE A 189 -11.95 -20.32 3.54
N PRO A 190 -12.72 -21.42 3.43
CA PRO A 190 -14.05 -21.49 4.05
C PRO A 190 -14.02 -21.30 5.58
N ARG A 191 -13.01 -21.86 6.27
CA ARG A 191 -12.87 -21.69 7.72
C ARG A 191 -12.35 -20.31 8.08
N TYR A 192 -11.38 -19.82 7.33
CA TYR A 192 -10.88 -18.47 7.49
C TYR A 192 -12.02 -17.45 7.36
N LYS A 193 -12.86 -17.57 6.32
CA LYS A 193 -14.07 -16.76 6.14
C LYS A 193 -15.02 -16.83 7.34
N ARG A 194 -15.30 -18.04 7.84
CA ARG A 194 -16.16 -18.22 9.03
C ARG A 194 -15.55 -17.61 10.28
N LEU A 195 -14.23 -17.69 10.45
CA LEU A 195 -13.50 -17.04 11.54
C LEU A 195 -13.62 -15.52 11.47
N ILE A 196 -13.39 -14.92 10.30
CA ILE A 196 -13.54 -13.47 10.08
C ILE A 196 -14.97 -13.01 10.38
N ALA A 197 -16.00 -13.72 9.93
CA ALA A 197 -17.39 -13.36 10.21
C ALA A 197 -17.71 -13.38 11.73
N VAL A 198 -17.19 -14.36 12.48
CA VAL A 198 -17.35 -14.40 13.94
C VAL A 198 -16.57 -13.27 14.62
N MET A 199 -15.37 -12.97 14.14
CA MET A 199 -14.56 -11.84 14.62
C MET A 199 -15.26 -10.48 14.41
N GLU A 200 -15.89 -10.29 13.24
CA GLU A 200 -16.72 -9.12 12.94
C GLU A 200 -17.89 -9.00 13.91
N SER A 201 -18.63 -10.09 14.15
CA SER A 201 -19.76 -10.10 15.10
C SER A 201 -19.36 -9.77 16.54
N ARG A 202 -18.07 -9.98 16.89
CA ARG A 202 -17.50 -9.68 18.21
C ARG A 202 -16.93 -8.26 18.31
N GLY A 203 -16.99 -7.48 17.24
CA GLY A 203 -16.52 -6.10 17.22
C GLY A 203 -15.00 -5.94 17.13
N ILE A 204 -14.29 -6.93 16.56
CA ILE A 204 -12.89 -6.71 16.18
C ILE A 204 -12.84 -5.55 15.17
N ARG A 205 -11.88 -4.65 15.34
CA ARG A 205 -11.78 -3.46 14.49
C ARG A 205 -11.56 -3.86 13.03
N GLN A 206 -12.21 -3.13 12.12
CA GLN A 206 -12.18 -3.44 10.69
C GLN A 206 -10.80 -3.29 10.06
N ASP A 207 -9.92 -2.43 10.59
CA ASP A 207 -8.53 -2.32 10.14
C ASP A 207 -7.71 -3.59 10.41
N ILE A 208 -7.97 -4.27 11.53
CA ILE A 208 -7.29 -5.53 11.88
C ILE A 208 -7.78 -6.64 10.96
N ILE A 209 -9.09 -6.71 10.72
CA ILE A 209 -9.68 -7.68 9.78
C ILE A 209 -9.16 -7.44 8.36
N ALA A 210 -9.14 -6.20 7.90
CA ALA A 210 -8.59 -5.81 6.61
C ALA A 210 -7.10 -6.15 6.49
N GLY A 211 -6.32 -5.96 7.57
CA GLY A 211 -4.92 -6.36 7.65
C GLY A 211 -4.74 -7.88 7.52
N SER A 212 -5.54 -8.67 8.22
CA SER A 212 -5.52 -10.14 8.11
C SER A 212 -5.92 -10.61 6.71
N LEU A 213 -6.96 -10.02 6.12
CA LEU A 213 -7.40 -10.30 4.74
C LEU A 213 -6.29 -9.98 3.73
N THR A 214 -5.61 -8.86 3.92
CA THR A 214 -4.45 -8.46 3.11
C THR A 214 -3.33 -9.49 3.20
N PHE A 215 -3.03 -9.97 4.42
CA PHE A 215 -2.02 -11.00 4.64
C PHE A 215 -2.40 -12.33 3.98
N TYR A 216 -3.66 -12.76 4.16
CA TYR A 216 -4.19 -13.97 3.54
C TYR A 216 -4.13 -13.89 2.01
N ALA A 217 -4.59 -12.78 1.43
CA ALA A 217 -4.57 -12.55 -0.01
C ALA A 217 -3.14 -12.61 -0.58
N LYS A 218 -2.17 -11.94 0.05
CA LYS A 218 -0.76 -11.95 -0.39
C LYS A 218 -0.13 -13.34 -0.39
N LYS A 219 -0.58 -14.22 0.52
CA LYS A 219 -0.09 -15.60 0.61
C LYS A 219 -0.63 -16.49 -0.51
N TYR A 220 -1.90 -16.33 -0.88
CA TYR A 220 -2.60 -17.21 -1.83
C TYR A 220 -2.78 -16.63 -3.24
N LEU A 221 -2.50 -15.34 -3.45
CA LEU A 221 -2.54 -14.66 -4.76
C LEU A 221 -1.12 -14.22 -5.17
N PRO A 222 -0.42 -15.00 -6.02
CA PRO A 222 0.99 -14.77 -6.36
C PRO A 222 1.29 -13.40 -6.99
N GLY A 223 0.31 -12.80 -7.69
CA GLY A 223 0.45 -11.51 -8.37
C GLY A 223 0.64 -10.31 -7.43
N LEU A 224 0.18 -10.41 -6.18
CA LEU A 224 0.16 -9.29 -5.23
C LEU A 224 1.55 -8.96 -4.64
N ASN A 225 2.49 -9.90 -4.70
CA ASN A 225 3.85 -9.70 -4.20
C ASN A 225 4.76 -9.01 -5.22
N ARG A 226 4.41 -9.03 -6.52
CA ARG A 226 5.20 -8.39 -7.60
C ARG A 226 4.99 -6.88 -7.70
N CYS A 227 3.86 -6.36 -7.20
CA CYS A 227 3.53 -4.92 -7.21
C CYS A 227 4.25 -4.11 -6.11
N GLN A 228 5.05 -4.74 -5.25
CA GLN A 228 5.99 -4.03 -4.36
C GLN A 228 7.32 -3.87 -5.11
N GLY A 229 7.44 -2.79 -5.87
CA GLY A 229 8.68 -2.44 -6.57
C GLY A 229 9.86 -2.28 -5.62
N ALA A 230 10.84 -3.17 -5.72
CA ALA A 230 12.30 -2.96 -5.60
C ALA A 230 12.91 -1.95 -4.58
N THR A 231 12.22 -1.53 -3.50
CA THR A 231 12.76 -0.49 -2.59
C THR A 231 12.89 -0.87 -1.11
N ASP A 232 12.39 -2.02 -0.65
CA ASP A 232 12.57 -2.45 0.75
C ASP A 232 13.64 -3.54 0.87
N THR A 233 14.91 -3.13 0.75
CA THR A 233 16.06 -4.05 0.94
C THR A 233 16.34 -4.37 2.43
N ASN A 234 15.54 -3.90 3.39
CA ASN A 234 15.86 -4.03 4.83
C ASN A 234 14.74 -4.61 5.72
N SER A 235 13.82 -5.43 5.21
CA SER A 235 13.07 -6.37 6.05
C SER A 235 13.32 -7.81 5.60
N SER A 236 14.43 -8.36 6.06
CA SER A 236 14.70 -9.79 5.96
C SER A 236 13.81 -10.53 6.96
N THR A 237 12.65 -11.02 6.52
CA THR A 237 12.12 -12.38 6.77
C THR A 237 10.82 -12.54 5.96
N CYS A 238 10.94 -12.63 4.64
CA CYS A 238 9.87 -13.19 3.81
C CYS A 238 10.40 -14.52 3.30
N VAL A 239 10.15 -15.57 4.07
CA VAL A 239 10.42 -16.94 3.64
C VAL A 239 9.54 -17.16 2.41
N ALA A 240 10.17 -17.53 1.27
CA ALA A 240 9.42 -18.06 0.13
C ALA A 240 8.44 -19.13 0.66
N PRO A 241 7.19 -19.20 0.18
CA PRO A 241 6.25 -20.16 0.74
C PRO A 241 6.83 -21.56 0.53
N VAL A 242 7.12 -22.24 1.64
CA VAL A 242 7.19 -23.70 1.66
C VAL A 242 5.75 -24.13 1.41
N ALA A 243 5.39 -24.19 0.13
CA ALA A 243 4.11 -24.67 -0.34
C ALA A 243 4.07 -26.17 -0.08
N LEU A 244 3.42 -26.56 1.02
CA LEU A 244 2.98 -27.94 1.23
C LEU A 244 1.69 -28.26 0.44
N GLU A 245 1.16 -27.29 -0.32
CA GLU A 245 0.02 -27.46 -1.22
C GLU A 245 0.35 -26.94 -2.62
N ALA A 246 -0.22 -27.58 -3.64
CA ALA A 246 -0.06 -27.17 -5.03
C ALA A 246 -0.50 -25.70 -5.21
N PRO A 247 0.09 -24.92 -6.14
CA PRO A 247 -0.39 -23.57 -6.43
C PRO A 247 -1.89 -23.65 -6.76
N PRO A 248 -2.73 -22.79 -6.14
CA PRO A 248 -4.17 -22.83 -6.35
C PRO A 248 -4.49 -22.63 -7.84
N SER A 249 -5.49 -23.36 -8.33
CA SER A 249 -5.96 -23.22 -9.72
C SER A 249 -6.38 -21.77 -10.01
N GLU A 250 -6.31 -21.33 -11.26
CA GLU A 250 -6.79 -20.00 -11.66
C GLU A 250 -8.25 -19.76 -11.23
N GLU A 251 -9.08 -20.82 -11.27
CA GLU A 251 -10.48 -20.76 -10.82
C GLU A 251 -10.58 -20.59 -9.30
N ASP A 252 -9.73 -21.26 -8.52
CA ASP A 252 -9.70 -21.12 -7.05
C ASP A 252 -9.22 -19.71 -6.65
N GLN A 253 -8.24 -19.16 -7.39
CA GLN A 253 -7.76 -17.79 -7.19
C GLN A 253 -8.86 -16.76 -7.50
N LYS A 254 -9.64 -17.01 -8.56
CA LYS A 254 -10.79 -16.18 -8.93
C LYS A 254 -11.87 -16.20 -7.85
N LEU A 255 -12.29 -17.38 -7.39
CA LEU A 255 -13.27 -17.53 -6.31
C LEU A 255 -12.79 -16.86 -5.03
N LEU A 256 -11.51 -17.02 -4.69
CA LEU A 256 -10.89 -16.36 -3.54
C LEU A 256 -10.96 -14.83 -3.66
N LEU A 257 -10.65 -14.28 -4.84
CA LEU A 257 -10.68 -12.83 -5.07
C LEU A 257 -12.08 -12.25 -4.97
N GLU A 258 -13.08 -12.93 -5.54
CA GLU A 258 -14.50 -12.54 -5.46
C GLU A 258 -15.00 -12.53 -4.00
N GLU A 259 -14.59 -13.52 -3.22
CA GLU A 259 -14.96 -13.61 -1.81
C GLU A 259 -14.20 -12.62 -0.93
N ILE A 260 -12.93 -12.31 -1.23
CA ILE A 260 -12.19 -11.22 -0.57
C ILE A 260 -12.89 -9.88 -0.81
N ASP A 261 -13.35 -9.58 -2.02
CA ASP A 261 -14.10 -8.34 -2.28
C ASP A 261 -15.37 -8.24 -1.40
N ARG A 262 -16.08 -9.36 -1.19
CA ARG A 262 -17.26 -9.40 -0.30
C ARG A 262 -16.92 -9.15 1.17
N LEU A 263 -15.75 -9.59 1.63
CA LEU A 263 -15.30 -9.44 3.01
C LEU A 263 -14.65 -8.07 3.28
N LEU A 264 -14.12 -7.39 2.26
CA LEU A 264 -13.46 -6.11 2.46
C LEU A 264 -14.50 -4.99 2.75
N PRO A 265 -14.31 -4.17 3.79
CA PRO A 265 -15.18 -3.03 4.08
C PRO A 265 -15.02 -1.89 3.05
N ILE A 266 -16.13 -1.28 2.62
CA ILE A 266 -16.12 -0.12 1.70
C ILE A 266 -15.84 1.15 2.52
N GLN A 267 -14.60 1.33 2.96
CA GLN A 267 -14.18 2.50 3.74
C GLN A 267 -12.76 2.94 3.34
N LYS A 268 -12.54 4.25 3.39
CA LYS A 268 -11.24 4.87 3.05
C LYS A 268 -10.19 4.53 4.10
N GLY A 269 -8.98 4.15 3.67
CA GLY A 269 -7.79 4.06 4.53
C GLY A 269 -7.66 2.80 5.38
N LEU A 270 -8.56 1.80 5.25
CA LEU A 270 -8.41 0.51 5.95
C LEU A 270 -7.44 -0.45 5.26
N VAL A 271 -7.32 -0.32 3.94
CA VAL A 271 -6.50 -1.19 3.10
C VAL A 271 -5.50 -0.33 2.32
N PRO A 272 -4.21 -0.69 2.24
CA PRO A 272 -3.24 0.06 1.46
C PRO A 272 -3.65 0.20 -0.02
N THR A 273 -3.48 1.40 -0.59
CA THR A 273 -3.88 1.72 -1.97
C THR A 273 -3.19 0.82 -3.00
N ASN A 274 -1.87 0.63 -2.88
CA ASN A 274 -1.10 -0.25 -3.75
C ASN A 274 -1.60 -1.71 -3.74
N PHE A 275 -2.10 -2.20 -2.60
CA PHE A 275 -2.68 -3.53 -2.50
C PHE A 275 -4.01 -3.62 -3.25
N LEU A 276 -4.87 -2.59 -3.18
CA LEU A 276 -6.10 -2.55 -3.99
C LEU A 276 -5.80 -2.55 -5.49
N PHE A 277 -4.79 -1.79 -5.94
CA PHE A 277 -4.32 -1.84 -7.31
C PHE A 277 -3.79 -3.23 -7.69
N GLY A 278 -3.06 -3.89 -6.79
CA GLY A 278 -2.65 -5.29 -6.97
C GLY A 278 -3.84 -6.24 -7.13
N LEU A 279 -4.90 -6.08 -6.32
CA LEU A 279 -6.13 -6.88 -6.43
C LEU A 279 -6.83 -6.63 -7.77
N LEU A 280 -6.94 -5.38 -8.19
CA LEU A 280 -7.51 -5.00 -9.48
C LEU A 280 -6.71 -5.60 -10.65
N GLN A 281 -5.39 -5.50 -10.64
CA GLN A 281 -4.53 -6.12 -11.66
C GLN A 281 -4.71 -7.64 -11.68
N THR A 282 -4.77 -8.27 -10.50
CA THR A 282 -5.03 -9.72 -10.39
C THR A 282 -6.43 -10.06 -10.94
N ALA A 283 -7.45 -9.23 -10.67
CA ALA A 283 -8.81 -9.42 -11.19
C ALA A 283 -8.87 -9.33 -12.71
N LEU A 284 -8.13 -8.39 -13.31
CA LEU A 284 -8.01 -8.24 -14.75
C LEU A 284 -7.29 -9.47 -15.36
N ILE A 285 -6.20 -9.93 -14.77
CA ILE A 285 -5.47 -11.12 -15.23
C ILE A 285 -6.36 -12.38 -15.19
N LEU A 286 -7.08 -12.59 -14.08
CA LEU A 286 -7.95 -13.76 -13.86
C LEU A 286 -9.32 -13.65 -14.56
N ARG A 287 -9.60 -12.54 -15.27
CA ARG A 287 -10.86 -12.28 -15.99
C ARG A 287 -12.09 -12.48 -15.10
N VAL A 288 -12.05 -11.86 -13.93
CA VAL A 288 -13.18 -11.83 -12.99
C VAL A 288 -14.31 -11.00 -13.60
N SER A 289 -15.56 -11.23 -13.15
CA SER A 289 -16.70 -10.52 -13.74
C SER A 289 -16.59 -9.00 -13.56
N PRO A 290 -17.15 -8.19 -14.49
CA PRO A 290 -17.03 -6.73 -14.45
C PRO A 290 -17.56 -6.09 -13.16
N SER A 291 -18.50 -6.73 -12.46
CA SER A 291 -19.04 -6.21 -11.20
C SER A 291 -17.97 -6.14 -10.10
N TYR A 292 -17.09 -7.13 -10.01
CA TYR A 292 -16.02 -7.11 -9.00
C TYR A 292 -14.89 -6.14 -9.38
N ILE A 293 -14.60 -6.00 -10.67
CA ILE A 293 -13.67 -4.98 -11.17
C ILE A 293 -14.17 -3.59 -10.75
N SER A 294 -15.45 -3.29 -11.00
CA SER A 294 -16.06 -2.03 -10.60
C SER A 294 -16.05 -1.80 -9.07
N ASN A 295 -16.22 -2.87 -8.26
CA ASN A 295 -16.08 -2.75 -6.81
C ASN A 295 -14.64 -2.37 -6.39
N PHE A 296 -13.61 -2.95 -7.01
CA PHE A 296 -12.23 -2.57 -6.76
C PHE A 296 -11.95 -1.13 -7.24
N GLU A 297 -12.40 -0.76 -8.44
CA GLU A 297 -12.26 0.60 -8.97
C GLU A 297 -12.91 1.63 -8.04
N LYS A 298 -14.10 1.33 -7.49
CA LYS A 298 -14.78 2.19 -6.52
C LYS A 298 -13.98 2.33 -5.22
N ARG A 299 -13.42 1.24 -4.67
CA ARG A 299 -12.60 1.29 -3.44
C ARG A 299 -11.31 2.08 -3.66
N ILE A 300 -10.66 1.90 -4.81
CA ILE A 300 -9.48 2.69 -5.20
C ILE A 300 -9.86 4.16 -5.35
N GLY A 301 -10.98 4.44 -6.04
CA GLY A 301 -11.52 5.79 -6.20
C GLY A 301 -11.77 6.50 -4.88
N MET A 302 -12.11 5.81 -3.79
CA MET A 302 -12.27 6.44 -2.46
C MET A 302 -10.95 6.95 -1.83
N GLN A 303 -9.80 6.46 -2.29
CA GLN A 303 -8.49 6.80 -1.73
C GLN A 303 -7.42 7.09 -2.80
N LEU A 304 -7.87 7.56 -3.97
CA LEU A 304 -7.00 7.88 -5.11
C LEU A 304 -5.99 8.98 -4.77
N ASP A 305 -6.30 9.86 -3.81
CA ASP A 305 -5.40 10.88 -3.28
C ASP A 305 -4.15 10.32 -2.59
N GLN A 306 -4.15 9.02 -2.26
CA GLN A 306 -3.02 8.30 -1.65
C GLN A 306 -2.26 7.43 -2.65
N ALA A 307 -2.67 7.40 -3.93
CA ALA A 307 -2.04 6.60 -4.96
C ALA A 307 -0.77 7.27 -5.50
N THR A 308 0.15 6.45 -5.99
CA THR A 308 1.35 6.90 -6.71
C THR A 308 1.14 6.75 -8.22
N LEU A 309 1.98 7.42 -9.02
CA LEU A 309 1.92 7.29 -10.48
C LEU A 309 2.11 5.84 -10.93
N GLU A 310 3.01 5.09 -10.29
CA GLU A 310 3.29 3.68 -10.62
C GLU A 310 2.05 2.79 -10.43
N ASP A 311 1.22 3.08 -9.42
CA ASP A 311 0.00 2.33 -9.17
C ASP A 311 -1.02 2.45 -10.33
N LEU A 312 -1.07 3.61 -10.99
CA LEU A 312 -1.99 3.89 -12.11
C LEU A 312 -1.55 3.24 -13.43
N LEU A 313 -0.29 2.80 -13.54
CA LEU A 313 0.27 2.18 -14.74
C LEU A 313 -0.19 0.71 -14.89
N ILE A 314 -1.51 0.52 -14.95
CA ILE A 314 -2.16 -0.79 -15.11
C ILE A 314 -1.96 -1.25 -16.56
N PRO A 315 -1.22 -2.34 -16.83
CA PRO A 315 -1.03 -2.83 -18.19
C PRO A 315 -2.34 -3.29 -18.82
N ASN A 316 -2.45 -3.13 -20.13
CA ASN A 316 -3.55 -3.76 -20.86
C ASN A 316 -3.21 -5.24 -21.14
N PHE A 317 -3.96 -6.16 -20.53
CA PHE A 317 -3.76 -7.61 -20.67
C PHE A 317 -4.52 -8.21 -21.86
N PHE A 318 -5.32 -7.39 -22.56
CA PHE A 318 -6.25 -7.82 -23.59
C PHE A 318 -5.89 -7.16 -24.92
N CYS A 319 -5.34 -7.94 -25.85
CA CYS A 319 -4.99 -7.54 -27.22
C CYS A 319 -3.68 -6.73 -27.40
N SER A 320 -2.80 -7.24 -28.25
CA SER A 320 -1.49 -6.66 -28.57
C SER A 320 -1.54 -5.40 -29.44
N MET A 321 -2.75 -4.96 -29.85
CA MET A 321 -2.97 -3.81 -30.74
C MET A 321 -3.65 -2.64 -30.03
N GLU A 322 -3.83 -2.73 -28.71
CA GLU A 322 -4.43 -1.69 -27.89
C GLU A 322 -3.34 -0.84 -27.20
N THR A 323 -3.77 0.15 -26.43
CA THR A 323 -2.86 0.98 -25.62
C THR A 323 -2.08 0.12 -24.63
N LEU A 324 -0.83 0.51 -24.34
CA LEU A 324 0.04 -0.17 -23.38
C LEU A 324 -0.59 -0.26 -21.98
N TYR A 325 -1.30 0.80 -21.59
CA TYR A 325 -1.99 0.90 -20.30
C TYR A 325 -3.51 0.93 -20.47
N ASN A 326 -4.22 0.45 -19.45
CA ASN A 326 -5.68 0.46 -19.40
C ASN A 326 -6.21 1.82 -18.96
N VAL A 327 -6.36 2.73 -19.94
CA VAL A 327 -6.88 4.09 -19.73
C VAL A 327 -8.33 4.11 -19.25
N ASP A 328 -9.15 3.17 -19.72
CA ASP A 328 -10.57 3.11 -19.39
C ASP A 328 -10.76 2.81 -17.88
N CYS A 329 -9.94 1.93 -17.33
CA CYS A 329 -9.95 1.61 -15.89
C CYS A 329 -9.56 2.83 -15.03
N VAL A 330 -8.51 3.56 -15.40
CA VAL A 330 -8.11 4.79 -14.69
C VAL A 330 -9.19 5.86 -14.77
N GLN A 331 -9.88 5.97 -15.91
CA GLN A 331 -11.02 6.87 -16.07
C GLN A 331 -12.17 6.50 -15.10
N GLN A 332 -12.54 5.23 -15.00
CA GLN A 332 -13.58 4.77 -14.06
C GLN A 332 -13.20 5.03 -12.59
N ILE A 333 -11.94 4.79 -12.23
CA ILE A 333 -11.40 5.09 -10.89
C ILE A 333 -11.53 6.59 -10.57
N LEU A 334 -11.18 7.45 -11.52
CA LEU A 334 -11.29 8.91 -11.38
C LEU A 334 -12.76 9.35 -11.24
N GLU A 335 -13.65 8.80 -12.05
CA GLU A 335 -15.10 9.07 -11.97
C GLU A 335 -15.66 8.71 -10.58
N HIS A 336 -15.24 7.57 -10.01
CA HIS A 336 -15.60 7.18 -8.64
C HIS A 336 -15.04 8.13 -7.58
N PHE A 337 -13.78 8.59 -7.72
CA PHE A 337 -13.20 9.58 -6.81
C PHE A 337 -14.01 10.88 -6.81
N LEU A 338 -14.30 11.41 -8.00
CA LEU A 338 -15.03 12.68 -8.15
C LEU A 338 -16.49 12.58 -7.69
N ALA A 339 -17.14 11.44 -7.92
CA ALA A 339 -18.49 11.19 -7.39
C ALA A 339 -18.49 11.17 -5.85
N MET A 340 -17.46 10.61 -5.22
CA MET A 340 -17.36 10.53 -3.76
C MET A 340 -17.01 11.88 -3.11
N ASP A 341 -16.14 12.67 -3.74
CA ASP A 341 -15.77 14.01 -3.29
C ASP A 341 -16.99 14.95 -3.25
N GLN A 342 -17.84 14.89 -4.28
CA GLN A 342 -19.10 15.63 -4.34
C GLN A 342 -20.08 15.26 -3.20
N ILE A 343 -20.12 13.99 -2.79
CA ILE A 343 -21.00 13.52 -1.71
C ILE A 343 -20.47 13.91 -0.32
N THR A 344 -19.14 13.96 -0.14
CA THR A 344 -18.49 14.19 1.15
C THR A 344 -18.35 15.68 1.50
N GLY A 345 -18.94 16.56 0.71
CA GLY A 345 -18.93 18.01 0.94
C GLY A 345 -17.76 18.74 0.27
N GLY A 346 -17.15 18.16 -0.77
CA GLY A 346 -16.34 18.87 -1.75
C GLY A 346 -17.22 19.82 -2.54
N ALA A 347 -17.60 20.94 -1.94
CA ALA A 347 -18.31 22.00 -2.64
C ALA A 347 -17.40 22.51 -3.75
N SER A 348 -17.87 22.42 -5.00
CA SER A 348 -17.39 23.30 -6.07
C SER A 348 -17.35 24.72 -5.48
N PRO A 349 -16.24 25.47 -5.62
CA PRO A 349 -16.21 26.84 -5.14
C PRO A 349 -17.22 27.63 -5.97
N SER A 350 -18.45 27.73 -5.44
CA SER A 350 -19.47 28.63 -5.93
C SER A 350 -18.82 30.00 -6.05
N LEU A 351 -19.01 30.65 -7.20
CA LEU A 351 -18.58 32.01 -7.48
C LEU A 351 -19.16 32.96 -6.43
N VAL A 352 -18.47 33.16 -5.31
CA VAL A 352 -18.72 34.22 -4.36
C VAL A 352 -17.42 35.00 -4.17
N ASP A 353 -17.39 36.09 -4.93
CA ASP A 353 -16.79 37.40 -4.65
C ASP A 353 -15.69 37.47 -3.58
N ASP A 354 -14.52 37.84 -4.09
CA ASP A 354 -13.41 38.60 -3.51
C ASP A 354 -12.85 38.24 -2.12
N GLY A 355 -11.57 37.85 -2.13
CA GLY A 355 -10.62 38.27 -1.12
C GLY A 355 -10.60 37.52 0.22
N HIS A 356 -10.38 36.20 0.23
CA HIS A 356 -9.59 35.54 1.30
C HIS A 356 -9.18 34.12 0.87
N ILE A 357 -7.95 33.97 0.36
CA ILE A 357 -7.30 32.68 0.16
C ILE A 357 -6.86 32.15 1.53
N THR A 358 -7.76 31.46 2.21
CA THR A 358 -7.37 30.46 3.21
C THR A 358 -7.75 29.12 2.62
N ALA A 359 -6.73 28.35 2.20
CA ALA A 359 -6.87 27.01 1.67
C ALA A 359 -7.75 26.18 2.62
N SER A 360 -9.00 25.94 2.20
CA SER A 360 -9.87 25.00 2.89
C SER A 360 -9.23 23.62 2.82
N PRO A 361 -9.16 22.85 3.92
CA PRO A 361 -8.54 21.51 3.94
C PRO A 361 -9.25 20.48 3.03
N SER A 362 -10.38 20.83 2.41
CA SER A 362 -11.12 20.00 1.46
C SER A 362 -10.58 20.01 0.02
N LEU A 363 -9.80 21.03 -0.40
CA LEU A 363 -9.28 21.12 -1.78
C LEU A 363 -7.97 20.33 -1.99
N THR A 364 -7.30 19.90 -0.92
CA THR A 364 -6.00 19.21 -1.04
C THR A 364 -6.08 17.84 -1.72
N PRO A 365 -7.09 16.97 -1.49
CA PRO A 365 -7.13 15.65 -2.13
C PRO A 365 -7.39 15.74 -3.64
N VAL A 366 -8.37 16.55 -4.06
CA VAL A 366 -8.73 16.70 -5.48
C VAL A 366 -7.59 17.31 -6.30
N THR A 367 -6.81 18.23 -5.73
CA THR A 367 -5.62 18.78 -6.39
C THR A 367 -4.47 17.78 -6.47
N LEU A 368 -4.28 16.92 -5.46
CA LEU A 368 -3.31 15.82 -5.54
C LEU A 368 -3.68 14.85 -6.66
N VAL A 369 -4.97 14.48 -6.75
CA VAL A 369 -5.48 13.62 -7.82
C VAL A 369 -5.32 14.29 -9.19
N ALA A 370 -5.62 15.59 -9.34
CA ALA A 370 -5.40 16.30 -10.60
C ALA A 370 -3.94 16.22 -11.06
N LYS A 371 -2.98 16.47 -10.16
CA LYS A 371 -1.54 16.32 -10.46
C LYS A 371 -1.16 14.89 -10.83
N LEU A 372 -1.75 13.91 -10.16
CA LEU A 372 -1.53 12.49 -10.43
C LEU A 372 -2.04 12.11 -11.83
N ILE A 373 -3.25 12.57 -12.20
CA ILE A 373 -3.84 12.36 -13.53
C ILE A 373 -3.04 13.08 -14.62
N ASP A 374 -2.58 14.31 -14.39
CA ASP A 374 -1.71 15.02 -15.34
C ASP A 374 -0.36 14.28 -15.51
N GLY A 375 0.18 13.69 -14.43
CA GLY A 375 1.34 12.81 -14.47
C GLY A 375 1.10 11.55 -15.28
N TYR A 376 -0.05 10.90 -15.09
CA TYR A 376 -0.48 9.72 -15.85
C TYR A 376 -0.70 10.03 -17.32
N LEU A 377 -1.40 11.13 -17.64
CA LEU A 377 -1.62 11.64 -18.99
C LEU A 377 -0.29 11.85 -19.72
N ALA A 378 0.72 12.42 -19.05
CA ALA A 378 2.05 12.59 -19.63
C ALA A 378 2.74 11.26 -19.98
N GLU A 379 2.53 10.21 -19.17
CA GLU A 379 3.12 8.90 -19.41
C GLU A 379 2.43 8.17 -20.56
N VAL A 380 1.09 8.13 -20.56
CA VAL A 380 0.31 7.48 -21.63
C VAL A 380 0.33 8.27 -22.93
N ALA A 381 0.61 9.58 -22.90
CA ALA A 381 0.73 10.41 -24.09
C ALA A 381 1.82 9.94 -25.05
N SER A 382 2.82 9.23 -24.52
CA SER A 382 3.91 8.69 -25.33
C SER A 382 3.48 7.50 -26.21
N ASP A 383 2.35 6.86 -25.90
CA ASP A 383 1.81 5.71 -26.60
C ASP A 383 1.11 6.11 -27.91
N VAL A 384 1.66 5.65 -29.03
CA VAL A 384 1.16 5.87 -30.40
C VAL A 384 -0.24 5.30 -30.63
N ASN A 385 -0.65 4.29 -29.85
CA ASN A 385 -1.96 3.67 -29.96
C ASN A 385 -3.06 4.46 -29.22
N LEU A 386 -2.68 5.48 -28.42
CA LEU A 386 -3.63 6.29 -27.66
C LEU A 386 -4.38 7.26 -28.57
N LYS A 387 -5.67 6.98 -28.79
CA LYS A 387 -6.53 7.84 -29.64
C LYS A 387 -6.86 9.17 -28.95
N LEU A 388 -6.92 10.24 -29.75
CA LEU A 388 -7.21 11.60 -29.29
C LEU A 388 -8.49 11.71 -28.43
N PRO A 389 -9.64 11.11 -28.80
CA PRO A 389 -10.84 11.21 -27.98
C PRO A 389 -10.66 10.65 -26.57
N LYS A 390 -9.93 9.53 -26.42
CA LYS A 390 -9.67 8.94 -25.09
C LYS A 390 -8.80 9.85 -24.23
N PHE A 391 -7.76 10.44 -24.81
CA PHE A 391 -6.92 11.43 -24.12
C PHE A 391 -7.74 12.64 -23.67
N GLN A 392 -8.56 13.19 -24.57
CA GLN A 392 -9.41 14.35 -24.29
C GLN A 392 -10.44 14.06 -23.21
N THR A 393 -11.13 12.92 -23.27
CA THR A 393 -12.12 12.52 -22.27
C THR A 393 -11.48 12.45 -20.88
N LEU A 394 -10.35 11.76 -20.73
CA LEU A 394 -9.68 11.65 -19.43
C LEU A 394 -9.19 13.01 -18.89
N ALA A 395 -8.60 13.84 -19.76
CA ALA A 395 -8.14 15.17 -19.37
C ALA A 395 -9.30 16.10 -18.95
N ALA A 396 -10.44 16.02 -19.65
CA ALA A 396 -11.64 16.80 -19.36
C ALA A 396 -12.43 16.29 -18.14
N SER A 397 -12.23 15.04 -17.70
CA SER A 397 -12.89 14.50 -16.50
C SER A 397 -12.44 15.21 -15.21
N VAL A 398 -11.25 15.81 -15.18
CA VAL A 398 -10.74 16.54 -14.01
C VAL A 398 -11.31 17.97 -14.00
N PRO A 399 -11.98 18.42 -12.92
CA PRO A 399 -12.57 19.77 -12.84
C PRO A 399 -11.53 20.91 -12.89
N ASP A 400 -11.90 22.04 -13.49
CA ASP A 400 -11.01 23.20 -13.66
C ASP A 400 -10.46 23.78 -12.35
N TYR A 401 -11.24 23.71 -11.27
CA TYR A 401 -10.82 24.20 -9.95
C TYR A 401 -9.78 23.29 -9.26
N ALA A 402 -9.67 22.03 -9.69
CA ALA A 402 -8.71 21.08 -9.12
C ALA A 402 -7.28 21.43 -9.55
N ARG A 403 -7.12 21.98 -10.76
CA ARG A 403 -5.86 22.44 -11.33
C ARG A 403 -5.59 23.90 -10.95
N HIS A 404 -4.62 24.08 -10.07
CA HIS A 404 -4.10 25.41 -9.73
C HIS A 404 -3.16 25.92 -10.81
N LEU A 405 -2.39 25.02 -11.41
CA LEU A 405 -1.48 25.27 -12.53
C LEU A 405 -1.69 24.18 -13.57
N ASP A 406 -1.67 24.56 -14.85
CA ASP A 406 -1.88 23.65 -15.97
C ASP A 406 -0.56 23.12 -16.57
N ASP A 407 0.58 23.39 -15.93
CA ASP A 407 1.91 22.96 -16.37
C ASP A 407 1.99 21.44 -16.62
N GLY A 408 1.36 20.65 -15.75
CA GLY A 408 1.30 19.19 -15.87
C GLY A 408 0.52 18.75 -17.11
N LEU A 409 -0.64 19.36 -17.33
CA LEU A 409 -1.48 19.13 -18.51
C LEU A 409 -0.79 19.60 -19.80
N TYR A 410 -0.15 20.77 -19.78
CA TYR A 410 0.65 21.27 -20.89
C TYR A 410 1.77 20.29 -21.28
N ARG A 411 2.50 19.77 -20.28
CA ARG A 411 3.53 18.75 -20.50
C ARG A 411 2.95 17.51 -21.16
N ALA A 412 1.79 17.03 -20.71
CA ALA A 412 1.13 15.89 -21.31
C ALA A 412 0.72 16.16 -22.77
N VAL A 413 0.17 17.35 -23.05
CA VAL A 413 -0.20 17.78 -24.40
C VAL A 413 1.03 17.88 -25.33
N ASP A 414 2.15 18.47 -24.89
CA ASP A 414 3.37 18.53 -25.70
C ASP A 414 3.92 17.13 -26.02
N ILE A 415 3.95 16.23 -25.04
CA ILE A 415 4.35 14.83 -25.26
C ILE A 415 3.41 14.17 -26.27
N TYR A 416 2.10 14.37 -26.15
CA TYR A 416 1.12 13.79 -27.06
C TYR A 416 1.33 14.30 -28.49
N LEU A 417 1.47 15.61 -28.68
CA LEU A 417 1.76 16.23 -29.98
C LEU A 417 3.08 15.74 -30.58
N LYS A 418 4.08 15.48 -29.73
CA LYS A 418 5.37 14.94 -30.15
C LYS A 418 5.26 13.48 -30.62
N SER A 419 4.49 12.65 -29.93
CA SER A 419 4.29 11.24 -30.29
C SER A 419 3.27 11.02 -31.41
N HIS A 420 2.41 12.01 -31.68
CA HIS A 420 1.31 11.94 -32.67
C HIS A 420 1.45 13.02 -33.77
N PRO A 421 2.51 13.01 -34.59
CA PRO A 421 2.75 14.03 -35.62
C PRO A 421 1.72 14.05 -36.76
N TRP A 422 0.86 13.02 -36.88
CA TRP A 422 -0.17 12.92 -37.92
C TRP A 422 -1.47 13.67 -37.59
N LEU A 423 -1.58 14.29 -36.41
CA LEU A 423 -2.74 15.09 -36.04
C LEU A 423 -2.93 16.30 -36.96
N SER A 424 -4.18 16.54 -37.37
CA SER A 424 -4.57 17.73 -38.12
C SER A 424 -4.48 18.99 -37.27
N GLU A 425 -4.34 20.16 -37.91
CA GLU A 425 -4.30 21.44 -37.18
C GLU A 425 -5.56 21.67 -36.32
N SER A 426 -6.74 21.25 -36.79
CA SER A 426 -7.98 21.31 -36.00
C SER A 426 -7.93 20.44 -34.74
N GLU A 427 -7.36 19.24 -34.84
CA GLU A 427 -7.21 18.34 -33.69
C GLU A 427 -6.20 18.89 -32.67
N LYS A 428 -5.10 19.49 -33.15
CA LYS A 428 -4.13 20.17 -32.29
C LYS A 428 -4.76 21.35 -31.57
N GLU A 429 -5.58 22.14 -32.25
CA GLU A 429 -6.32 23.25 -31.62
C GLU A 429 -7.30 22.74 -30.57
N GLN A 430 -8.06 21.69 -30.85
CA GLN A 430 -8.99 21.09 -29.87
C GLN A 430 -8.25 20.54 -28.64
N LEU A 431 -7.10 19.90 -28.84
CA LEU A 431 -6.27 19.40 -27.75
C LEU A 431 -5.73 20.55 -26.88
N CYS A 432 -5.27 21.64 -27.49
CA CYS A 432 -4.74 22.80 -26.77
C CYS A 432 -5.83 23.60 -26.04
N GLN A 433 -7.12 23.46 -26.41
CA GLN A 433 -8.23 24.10 -25.70
C GLN A 433 -8.49 23.49 -24.31
N LEU A 434 -7.93 22.31 -24.02
CA LEU A 434 -8.08 21.67 -22.70
C LEU A 434 -7.28 22.38 -21.60
N MET A 435 -6.25 23.15 -21.95
CA MET A 435 -5.44 23.90 -20.99
C MET A 435 -5.84 25.37 -20.95
N ASP A 436 -5.90 25.92 -19.74
CA ASP A 436 -6.02 27.35 -19.51
C ASP A 436 -4.64 28.00 -19.51
N CYS A 437 -4.35 28.72 -20.60
CA CYS A 437 -3.09 29.44 -20.78
C CYS A 437 -2.84 30.49 -19.67
N GLN A 438 -3.86 30.91 -18.91
CA GLN A 438 -3.71 31.84 -17.78
C GLN A 438 -3.12 31.16 -16.54
N LYS A 439 -3.30 29.84 -16.41
CA LYS A 439 -2.83 29.02 -15.29
C LYS A 439 -1.46 28.38 -15.57
N LEU A 440 -0.79 28.75 -16.65
CA LEU A 440 0.58 28.32 -16.92
C LEU A 440 1.57 29.15 -16.11
N SER A 441 2.58 28.48 -15.55
CA SER A 441 3.71 29.17 -14.95
C SER A 441 4.55 29.89 -16.00
N LEU A 442 5.37 30.86 -15.57
CA LEU A 442 6.28 31.58 -16.46
C LEU A 442 7.23 30.62 -17.21
N GLU A 443 7.71 29.57 -16.54
CA GLU A 443 8.57 28.55 -17.15
C GLU A 443 7.82 27.77 -18.24
N ALA A 444 6.57 27.35 -17.97
CA ALA A 444 5.74 26.66 -18.95
C ALA A 444 5.38 27.58 -20.13
N CYS A 445 5.04 28.85 -19.89
CA CYS A 445 4.78 29.86 -20.92
C CYS A 445 5.97 30.05 -21.86
N THR A 446 7.18 30.22 -21.31
CA THR A 446 8.39 30.41 -22.13
C THR A 446 8.71 29.18 -22.98
N HIS A 447 8.54 27.98 -22.43
CA HIS A 447 8.69 26.74 -23.21
C HIS A 447 7.62 26.63 -24.31
N ALA A 448 6.37 26.94 -23.99
CA ALA A 448 5.26 26.91 -24.95
C ALA A 448 5.41 27.94 -26.07
N ALA A 449 5.90 29.14 -25.76
CA ALA A 449 6.17 30.17 -26.76
C ALA A 449 7.23 29.76 -27.79
N GLN A 450 8.14 28.86 -27.42
CA GLN A 450 9.20 28.33 -28.29
C GLN A 450 8.81 27.00 -28.95
N ASN A 451 7.63 26.44 -28.65
CA ASN A 451 7.23 25.13 -29.12
C ASN A 451 6.58 25.20 -30.51
N GLU A 452 7.33 24.77 -31.53
CA GLU A 452 6.90 24.75 -32.93
C GLU A 452 5.73 23.78 -33.21
N ARG A 453 5.39 22.87 -32.29
CA ARG A 453 4.29 21.90 -32.45
C ARG A 453 2.92 22.50 -32.12
N LEU A 454 2.89 23.63 -31.41
CA LEU A 454 1.65 24.28 -31.02
C LEU A 454 1.08 25.12 -32.17
N PRO A 455 -0.26 25.15 -32.34
CA PRO A 455 -0.89 26.07 -33.27
C PRO A 455 -0.54 27.53 -32.95
N LEU A 456 -0.27 28.34 -33.98
CA LEU A 456 0.12 29.76 -33.82
C LEU A 456 -0.88 30.56 -32.97
N ARG A 457 -2.18 30.26 -33.07
CA ARG A 457 -3.23 30.89 -32.27
C ARG A 457 -3.00 30.73 -30.77
N ILE A 458 -2.58 29.54 -30.34
CA ILE A 458 -2.30 29.22 -28.93
C ILE A 458 -1.02 29.91 -28.49
N VAL A 459 0.02 29.90 -29.31
CA VAL A 459 1.29 30.61 -29.01
C VAL A 459 1.06 32.10 -28.79
N VAL A 460 0.26 32.75 -29.65
CA VAL A 460 -0.10 34.18 -29.48
C VAL A 460 -0.88 34.42 -28.18
N GLN A 461 -1.81 33.52 -27.83
CA GLN A 461 -2.58 33.61 -26.59
C GLN A 461 -1.68 33.49 -25.35
N ILE A 462 -0.71 32.58 -25.37
CA ILE A 462 0.28 32.41 -24.28
C ILE A 462 1.14 33.67 -24.14
N LEU A 463 1.69 34.18 -25.24
CA LEU A 463 2.50 35.41 -25.24
C LEU A 463 1.70 36.63 -24.71
N PHE A 464 0.41 36.72 -25.06
CA PHE A 464 -0.46 37.77 -24.56
C PHE A 464 -0.63 37.69 -23.03
N PHE A 465 -0.86 36.50 -22.48
CA PHE A 465 -1.00 36.34 -21.02
C PHE A 465 0.32 36.52 -20.29
N GLU A 466 1.44 36.08 -20.85
CA GLU A 466 2.78 36.36 -20.32
C GLU A 466 3.02 37.87 -20.23
N GLN A 467 2.70 38.63 -21.30
CA GLN A 467 2.82 40.08 -21.31
C GLN A 467 1.89 40.74 -20.26
N LEU A 468 0.68 40.21 -20.08
CA LEU A 468 -0.26 40.69 -19.06
C LEU A 468 0.25 40.43 -17.63
N GLN A 469 0.75 39.23 -17.34
CA GLN A 469 1.31 38.87 -16.03
C GLN A 469 2.56 39.70 -15.70
N LEU A 470 3.45 39.92 -16.68
CA LEU A 470 4.61 40.79 -16.55
C LEU A 470 4.19 42.23 -16.24
N ARG A 471 3.21 42.78 -16.97
CA ARG A 471 2.69 44.13 -16.73
C ARG A 471 2.09 44.26 -15.33
N THR A 472 1.29 43.30 -14.90
CA THR A 472 0.68 43.30 -13.55
C THR A 472 1.74 43.20 -12.46
N SER A 473 2.76 42.37 -12.64
CA SER A 473 3.87 42.23 -11.69
C SER A 473 4.71 43.50 -11.59
N ILE A 474 5.00 44.15 -12.72
CA ILE A 474 5.71 45.43 -12.76
C ILE A 474 4.87 46.53 -12.09
N THR A 475 3.57 46.61 -12.39
CA THR A 475 2.67 47.60 -11.79
C THR A 475 2.50 47.40 -10.29
N GLY A 476 2.41 46.14 -9.83
CA GLY A 476 2.38 45.79 -8.41
C GLY A 476 3.68 46.16 -7.68
N CYS A 477 4.84 45.95 -8.33
CA CYS A 477 6.14 46.35 -7.78
C CYS A 477 6.29 47.89 -7.70
N LEU A 478 5.78 48.61 -8.70
CA LEU A 478 5.78 50.08 -8.72
C LEU A 478 4.84 50.66 -7.66
N LEU A 479 3.64 50.10 -7.47
CA LEU A 479 2.70 50.50 -6.41
C LEU A 479 3.24 50.21 -4.99
N VAL A 480 4.03 49.14 -4.81
CA VAL A 480 4.75 48.87 -3.55
C VAL A 480 5.89 49.88 -3.35
N SER A 481 6.50 50.39 -4.42
CA SER A 481 7.60 51.35 -4.37
C SER A 481 7.13 52.81 -4.17
N ASP A 482 5.99 53.19 -4.74
CA ASP A 482 5.42 54.54 -4.63
C ASP A 482 4.84 54.85 -3.23
N ASN A 483 4.61 53.83 -2.41
CA ASN A 483 4.19 54.01 -1.01
C ASN A 483 5.36 54.30 -0.04
N LEU A 484 6.60 54.41 -0.54
CA LEU A 484 7.75 54.81 0.28
C LEU A 484 8.12 56.30 0.15
N ASP A 485 7.57 57.03 -0.83
CA ASP A 485 8.00 58.40 -1.15
C ASP A 485 6.86 59.44 -1.32
N GLY A 486 5.69 59.19 -0.75
CA GLY A 486 4.49 60.01 -0.97
C GLY A 486 3.71 60.42 0.27
N SER A 487 4.27 61.25 1.15
CA SER A 487 3.43 62.01 2.09
C SER A 487 2.72 63.15 1.35
N ARG A 488 1.41 63.00 1.07
CA ARG A 488 0.33 63.97 1.39
C ARG A 488 -1.00 63.66 0.66
N GLN A 489 -2.04 63.53 1.49
CA GLN A 489 -3.49 63.72 1.23
C GLN A 489 -4.22 62.72 0.32
N SER A 490 -5.01 61.83 0.94
CA SER A 490 -6.47 61.97 0.98
C SER A 490 -7.08 60.99 2.00
N GLU A 491 -7.89 61.50 2.92
CA GLU A 491 -8.63 60.74 3.93
C GLU A 491 -9.84 60.02 3.31
N LEU A 492 -9.97 58.71 3.58
CA LEU A 492 -11.23 58.11 3.99
C LEU A 492 -10.94 56.86 4.84
N ALA A 493 -11.35 56.93 6.12
CA ALA A 493 -11.25 55.90 7.15
C ALA A 493 -12.09 54.64 6.80
N GLY A 494 -11.87 53.46 7.36
CA GLY A 494 -10.95 53.02 8.42
C GLY A 494 -11.30 51.57 8.79
N ALA A 495 -10.30 50.69 8.81
CA ALA A 495 -10.35 49.34 9.42
C ALA A 495 -8.99 48.62 9.39
N THR A 496 -8.04 49.05 8.56
CA THR A 496 -6.84 48.23 8.22
C THR A 496 -5.59 48.54 9.04
N GLU A 497 -5.61 49.56 9.91
CA GLU A 497 -4.41 50.09 10.57
C GLU A 497 -3.71 49.08 11.51
N ARG A 498 -4.45 48.08 12.02
CA ARG A 498 -3.90 47.09 12.97
C ARG A 498 -3.20 45.90 12.30
N GLY A 499 -3.54 45.58 11.05
CA GLY A 499 -2.89 44.52 10.26
C GLY A 499 -1.62 45.00 9.57
N TRP A 500 -1.66 46.21 9.01
CA TRP A 500 -0.52 46.83 8.31
C TRP A 500 0.71 46.99 9.21
N ALA A 501 0.54 47.47 10.44
CA ALA A 501 1.64 47.61 11.39
C ALA A 501 2.29 46.26 11.78
N SER A 502 1.55 45.15 11.69
CA SER A 502 2.06 43.79 11.95
C SER A 502 2.88 43.29 10.75
N THR A 503 2.37 43.44 9.53
CA THR A 503 3.05 42.99 8.31
C THR A 503 4.31 43.81 8.01
N THR A 504 4.32 45.12 8.26
CA THR A 504 5.53 45.94 8.11
C THR A 504 6.59 45.57 9.17
N ARG A 505 6.15 45.24 10.40
CA ARG A 505 7.03 44.75 11.45
C ARG A 505 7.61 43.38 11.13
N GLU A 506 6.81 42.46 10.61
CA GLU A 506 7.27 41.12 10.19
C GLU A 506 8.25 41.20 9.02
N ASN A 507 8.03 42.07 8.03
CA ASN A 507 8.99 42.30 6.95
C ASN A 507 10.31 42.91 7.45
N GLN A 508 10.24 43.85 8.41
CA GLN A 508 11.44 44.40 9.06
C GLN A 508 12.19 43.31 9.84
N VAL A 509 11.47 42.43 10.54
CA VAL A 509 12.03 41.31 11.31
C VAL A 509 12.66 40.27 10.37
N LEU A 510 12.01 39.95 9.25
CA LEU A 510 12.56 39.06 8.23
C LEU A 510 13.81 39.64 7.57
N LYS A 511 13.83 40.96 7.31
CA LYS A 511 15.02 41.66 6.78
C LYS A 511 16.19 41.60 7.76
N VAL A 512 15.94 41.90 9.04
CA VAL A 512 16.95 41.77 10.10
C VAL A 512 17.37 40.30 10.27
N GLY A 513 16.45 39.35 10.11
CA GLY A 513 16.74 37.92 10.12
C GLY A 513 17.63 37.47 8.96
N MET A 514 17.38 37.97 7.75
CA MET A 514 18.21 37.73 6.57
C MET A 514 19.59 38.35 6.69
N ASP A 515 19.70 39.57 7.24
CA ASP A 515 20.98 40.22 7.49
C ASP A 515 21.78 39.48 8.56
N ASN A 516 21.13 39.02 9.64
CA ASN A 516 21.78 38.20 10.66
C ASN A 516 22.20 36.83 10.10
N MET A 517 21.39 36.22 9.23
CA MET A 517 21.75 34.95 8.58
C MET A 517 22.92 35.15 7.61
N ARG A 518 22.96 36.27 6.88
CA ARG A 518 24.10 36.65 6.03
C ARG A 518 25.38 36.82 6.86
N THR A 519 25.32 37.50 7.99
CA THR A 519 26.48 37.66 8.90
C THR A 519 26.97 36.30 9.42
N ARG A 520 26.05 35.42 9.83
CA ARG A 520 26.40 34.06 10.29
C ARG A 520 27.00 33.20 9.19
N VAL A 521 26.52 33.32 7.95
CA VAL A 521 27.11 32.62 6.80
C VAL A 521 28.53 33.12 6.55
N SER A 522 28.76 34.44 6.59
CA SER A 522 30.11 35.00 6.46
C SER A 522 31.05 34.61 7.60
N GLU A 523 30.56 34.50 8.84
CA GLU A 523 31.33 33.98 9.97
C GLU A 523 31.68 32.49 9.79
N LEU A 524 30.71 31.67 9.37
CA LEU A 524 30.94 30.25 9.10
C LEU A 524 31.89 30.03 7.92
N GLU A 525 31.82 30.85 6.87
CA GLU A 525 32.78 30.82 5.75
C GLU A 525 34.19 31.17 6.22
N LYS A 526 34.32 32.12 7.15
CA LYS A 526 35.60 32.49 7.78
C LYS A 526 36.13 31.38 8.69
N GLU A 527 35.27 30.74 9.47
CA GLU A 527 35.63 29.58 10.29
C GLU A 527 36.04 28.37 9.42
N CYS A 528 35.33 28.12 8.33
CA CYS A 528 35.67 27.05 7.38
C CYS A 528 37.01 27.34 6.69
N SER A 529 37.28 28.61 6.37
CA SER A 529 38.58 29.05 5.83
C SER A 529 39.71 28.92 6.86
N ASN A 530 39.47 29.29 8.12
CA ASN A 530 40.44 29.10 9.21
C ASN A 530 40.71 27.60 9.46
N MET A 531 39.66 26.78 9.51
CA MET A 531 39.79 25.34 9.71
C MET A 531 40.53 24.69 8.55
N LYS A 532 40.31 25.14 7.31
CA LYS A 532 41.09 24.71 6.13
C LYS A 532 42.57 25.10 6.26
N GLN A 533 42.88 26.31 6.72
CA GLN A 533 44.27 26.72 6.99
C GLN A 533 44.90 25.92 8.14
N GLU A 534 44.15 25.60 9.20
CA GLU A 534 44.62 24.79 10.33
C GLU A 534 44.89 23.34 9.89
N ILE A 535 44.03 22.77 9.03
CA ILE A 535 44.24 21.44 8.41
C ILE A 535 45.47 21.44 7.50
N GLU A 536 45.68 22.49 6.70
CA GLU A 536 46.90 22.64 5.88
C GLU A 536 48.16 22.82 6.75
N ARG A 537 48.03 23.44 7.93
CA ARG A 537 49.11 23.62 8.90
C ARG A 537 49.44 22.33 9.65
N LEU A 538 48.42 21.54 10.02
CA LEU A 538 48.55 20.21 10.62
C LEU A 538 49.08 19.18 9.60
N GLY A 539 48.81 19.36 8.31
CA GLY A 539 49.37 18.57 7.22
C GLY A 539 50.87 18.77 6.96
N ARG A 540 51.52 19.75 7.60
CA ARG A 540 52.98 19.99 7.48
C ARG A 540 53.82 19.44 8.64
N VAL A 541 53.22 18.81 9.65
CA VAL A 541 53.98 18.14 10.71
C VAL A 541 53.93 16.62 10.53
N LYS A 542 55.05 16.10 9.98
CA LYS A 542 55.51 14.70 9.98
C LYS A 542 54.58 13.66 9.33
N SER A 543 54.95 13.31 8.10
CA SER A 543 54.93 11.95 7.58
C SER A 543 55.24 10.92 8.67
N PHE A 544 54.30 10.02 8.98
CA PHE A 544 54.54 8.60 9.21
C PHE A 544 53.20 7.84 9.25
N THR A 545 53.06 6.87 8.34
CA THR A 545 52.16 5.70 8.37
C THR A 545 50.64 5.90 8.55
N TRP A 546 49.92 5.98 7.42
CA TRP A 546 48.65 5.24 7.25
C TRP A 546 48.47 4.85 5.77
N GLY A 547 49.13 3.77 5.36
CA GLY A 547 48.79 3.05 4.15
C GLY A 547 47.63 2.11 4.42
N ASN A 548 46.68 2.06 3.49
CA ASN A 548 45.62 1.04 3.35
C ASN A 548 44.47 1.06 4.36
N VAL A 549 43.50 1.97 4.20
CA VAL A 549 42.05 1.62 4.16
C VAL A 549 41.31 2.69 3.33
N SER A 550 41.18 2.49 2.01
CA SER A 550 40.17 3.18 1.18
C SER A 550 40.00 2.46 -0.15
N LYS A 551 39.45 1.24 -0.07
CA LYS A 551 38.77 0.57 -1.18
C LYS A 551 37.44 0.03 -0.64
N ARG A 552 36.51 0.93 -0.36
CA ARG A 552 35.05 0.70 -0.25
C ARG A 552 34.42 2.00 0.22
N PHE A 553 34.17 2.91 -0.72
CA PHE A 553 33.13 3.96 -0.71
C PHE A 553 33.38 4.82 -1.96
N GLY A 554 32.91 4.33 -3.10
CA GLY A 554 32.98 5.02 -4.38
C GLY A 554 31.89 6.08 -4.50
N PHE A 555 32.00 7.17 -3.76
CA PHE A 555 31.23 8.39 -4.05
C PHE A 555 32.10 9.32 -4.91
N LYS A 556 31.98 9.20 -6.24
CA LYS A 556 32.45 10.24 -7.17
C LYS A 556 31.44 11.39 -7.17
N LEU A 557 31.54 12.29 -6.19
CA LEU A 557 30.87 13.58 -6.26
C LEU A 557 31.80 14.57 -6.97
N LYS A 558 31.60 14.79 -8.28
CA LYS A 558 32.22 15.92 -8.99
C LYS A 558 31.50 17.19 -8.54
N SER A 559 32.06 17.91 -7.57
CA SER A 559 31.63 19.29 -7.28
C SER A 559 32.16 20.21 -8.37
N ARG A 560 31.30 20.57 -9.33
CA ARG A 560 31.55 21.63 -10.28
C ARG A 560 31.08 22.94 -9.62
N MET A 561 31.98 23.66 -8.95
CA MET A 561 31.68 24.98 -8.41
C MET A 561 31.69 25.99 -9.57
N CYS A 562 30.53 26.58 -9.86
CA CYS A 562 30.41 27.79 -10.67
C CYS A 562 30.90 28.98 -9.85
N SER A 563 32.03 29.56 -10.21
CA SER A 563 32.36 30.93 -9.84
C SER A 563 31.59 31.87 -10.76
N ALA A 564 30.51 32.48 -10.26
CA ALA A 564 29.92 33.65 -10.90
C ALA A 564 30.83 34.84 -10.59
N GLN A 565 31.52 35.34 -11.62
CA GLN A 565 32.33 36.56 -11.53
C GLN A 565 31.45 37.73 -11.96
N GLU A 566 31.18 38.65 -11.04
CA GLU A 566 30.54 39.94 -11.33
C GLU A 566 31.39 40.75 -12.32
N GLY A 567 30.74 41.26 -13.36
CA GLY A 567 31.36 42.09 -14.38
C GLY A 567 31.63 43.52 -13.90
N SER A 568 32.74 44.10 -14.35
CA SER A 568 32.97 45.54 -14.26
C SER A 568 33.06 46.14 -15.67
N ILE A 569 32.19 47.11 -15.92
CA ILE A 569 32.19 48.01 -17.08
C ILE A 569 33.38 48.97 -16.96
N SER A 570 34.16 49.16 -18.04
CA SER A 570 34.89 50.42 -18.25
C SER A 570 35.02 50.76 -19.73
N ASN A 571 34.55 51.96 -20.06
CA ASN A 571 34.70 52.66 -21.34
C ASN A 571 36.17 52.83 -21.75
N GLN A 572 36.46 52.73 -23.05
CA GLN A 572 37.36 53.65 -23.76
C GLN A 572 37.19 53.57 -25.28
N ASN A 573 36.97 54.74 -25.89
CA ASN A 573 36.95 55.02 -27.34
C ASN A 573 38.35 54.90 -27.96
N THR A 574 38.47 54.44 -29.21
CA THR A 574 38.93 55.18 -30.43
C THR A 574 39.35 54.23 -31.56
N GLU A 575 38.91 54.56 -32.80
CA GLU A 575 39.60 54.48 -34.11
C GLU A 575 40.40 53.20 -34.51
N SER A 576 40.44 52.66 -35.75
CA SER A 576 40.08 53.08 -37.10
C SER A 576 40.32 51.93 -38.11
N ARG A 577 39.57 51.95 -39.22
CA ARG A 577 39.92 51.61 -40.63
C ARG A 577 40.86 50.43 -41.00
N LYS A 578 40.31 49.61 -41.94
CA LYS A 578 40.80 49.24 -43.31
C LYS A 578 41.36 47.83 -43.62
N ASN A 579 41.03 47.43 -44.86
CA ASN A 579 41.52 46.36 -45.76
C ASN A 579 40.85 44.98 -45.57
N GLU A 580 40.07 44.39 -46.49
CA GLU A 580 40.08 44.30 -47.97
C GLU A 580 41.30 43.58 -48.59
N LYS A 581 41.14 42.28 -48.89
CA LYS A 581 41.47 41.55 -50.16
C LYS A 581 41.72 40.07 -49.87
N LEU A 582 40.91 39.12 -50.36
CA LEU A 582 40.84 38.58 -51.74
C LEU A 582 42.00 37.62 -52.07
N LYS A 583 41.71 36.31 -52.15
CA LYS A 583 42.14 35.45 -53.26
C LYS A 583 41.47 34.07 -53.26
N ASP A 584 40.68 33.87 -54.30
CA ASP A 584 40.34 32.59 -54.93
C ASP A 584 41.55 31.66 -55.11
N ARG A 585 41.29 30.34 -55.04
CA ARG A 585 41.65 29.46 -56.16
C ARG A 585 40.79 28.20 -56.21
N GLN A 586 40.15 28.06 -57.37
CA GLN A 586 39.38 26.94 -57.92
C GLN A 586 40.16 25.62 -57.97
N GLY A 587 39.42 24.50 -58.13
CA GLY A 587 39.80 23.51 -59.15
C GLY A 587 39.54 22.03 -58.87
N GLN A 588 38.29 21.60 -59.12
CA GLN A 588 37.85 20.40 -59.87
C GLN A 588 38.52 19.00 -59.75
N HIS A 589 37.59 18.01 -59.78
CA HIS A 589 37.63 16.61 -60.28
C HIS A 589 37.45 15.59 -59.15
N LYS A 590 36.67 14.50 -59.25
CA LYS A 590 35.90 13.84 -60.32
C LYS A 590 35.01 12.76 -59.66
N LYS A 591 33.73 12.72 -60.04
CA LYS A 591 32.95 11.55 -60.52
C LYS A 591 33.14 10.15 -59.90
N ASN A 592 32.00 9.66 -59.38
CA ASN A 592 31.20 8.49 -59.82
C ASN A 592 31.45 7.06 -59.28
N SER A 593 30.28 6.41 -59.18
CA SER A 593 29.96 4.97 -59.17
C SER A 593 29.92 4.36 -57.77
N THR A 594 28.85 3.70 -57.31
CA THR A 594 27.67 3.12 -57.99
C THR A 594 26.52 3.02 -56.99
#